data_AF-A0A2T3J652-F1
#
_entry.id   AF-A0A2T3J652-F1
#
_cell.length_a   1.000
_cell.length_b   1.000
_cell.length_c   1.000
_cell.angle_alpha   90.00
_cell.angle_beta   90.00
_cell.angle_gamma   90.00
#
_symmetry.space_group_name_H-M   'P 1'
#
loop_
_entity.id
_entity.type
_entity.pdbx_description
1 polymer ?
#
loop_
_entity_poly.entity_id
_entity_poly.type
_entity_poly.pdbx_seq_one_letter_code
_entity_poly.pdbx_strand_id
1 'polypeptide(L)'
;MHGEQVHRDDGYWWKIEAWGVSPTKERPHGIRYNLTLHNKYNTRIFGYDNAHAVKAPKKSKFSGKRYDYDHVHKSAVDKGTPYEFSDCYTLLQDFFSGVDVTIEAIEGRGK
;
A
#
# COMPACT_ATOMS: atom_id res chain seq x y z
N MET A 1 9.16 -1.45 19.00
CA MET A 1 8.13 -0.60 18.36
C MET A 1 8.30 -0.80 16.87
N HIS A 2 7.29 -1.28 16.14
CA HIS A 2 7.40 -1.61 14.71
C HIS A 2 6.45 -0.74 13.89
N GLY A 3 6.61 0.58 14.06
CA GLY A 3 5.90 1.52 13.21
C GLY A 3 6.16 2.97 13.59
N GLU A 4 6.04 3.82 12.58
CA GLU A 4 6.16 5.27 12.67
C GLU A 4 4.88 5.90 12.11
N GLN A 5 4.41 6.95 12.79
CA GLN A 5 3.26 7.73 12.37
C GLN A 5 3.67 9.21 12.35
N VAL A 6 3.39 9.87 11.23
CA VAL A 6 3.74 11.28 11.02
C VAL A 6 2.52 12.06 10.59
N HIS A 7 2.27 13.17 11.28
CA HIS A 7 1.22 14.13 10.95
C HIS A 7 1.83 15.32 10.21
N ARG A 8 1.17 15.74 9.14
CA ARG A 8 1.51 16.93 8.36
C ARG A 8 0.60 18.09 8.74
N ASP A 9 1.06 19.31 8.48
CA ASP A 9 0.30 20.54 8.77
C ASP A 9 -0.93 20.73 7.87
N ASP A 10 -0.96 20.06 6.71
CA ASP A 10 -2.09 20.06 5.77
C ASP A 10 -3.24 19.13 6.20
N GLY A 11 -3.11 18.48 7.36
CA GLY A 11 -4.11 17.58 7.93
C GLY A 11 -4.06 16.16 7.39
N TYR A 12 -3.14 15.85 6.48
CA TYR A 12 -2.84 14.47 6.09
C TYR A 12 -1.86 13.84 7.07
N TRP A 13 -1.93 12.52 7.21
CA TRP A 13 -0.96 11.78 8.03
C TRP A 13 -0.74 10.39 7.44
N TRP A 14 0.47 9.87 7.63
CA TRP A 14 0.79 8.52 7.20
C TRP A 14 1.28 7.67 8.35
N LYS A 15 1.11 6.36 8.20
CA LYS A 15 1.58 5.35 9.13
C LYS A 15 2.29 4.25 8.37
N ILE A 16 3.51 3.95 8.80
CA ILE A 16 4.36 2.90 8.26
C ILE A 16 4.56 1.88 9.36
N GLU A 17 4.15 0.64 9.13
CA GLU A 17 4.40 -0.49 10.02
C GLU A 17 5.10 -1.59 9.23
N ALA A 18 6.18 -2.13 9.77
CA ALA A 18 6.95 -3.19 9.12
C ALA A 18 7.51 -4.17 10.17
N TRP A 19 7.41 -5.46 9.86
CA TRP A 19 7.87 -6.56 10.70
C TRP A 19 8.73 -7.52 9.89
N GLY A 20 9.84 -7.96 10.48
CA GLY A 20 10.53 -9.15 10.01
C GLY A 20 9.66 -10.39 10.29
N VAL A 21 9.45 -11.22 9.27
CA VAL A 21 8.73 -12.48 9.36
C VAL A 21 9.57 -13.58 8.70
N SER A 22 9.36 -14.83 9.11
CA SER A 22 10.01 -15.95 8.42
C SER A 22 9.65 -15.92 6.94
N PRO A 23 10.64 -16.00 6.03
CA PRO A 23 10.37 -16.04 4.59
C PRO A 23 9.42 -17.18 4.24
N THR A 24 8.40 -16.86 3.46
CA THR A 24 7.48 -17.86 2.89
C THR A 24 7.55 -17.81 1.37
N LYS A 25 6.97 -18.79 0.68
CA LYS A 25 6.82 -18.73 -0.80
C LYS A 25 6.09 -17.47 -1.28
N GLU A 26 5.30 -16.88 -0.40
CA GLU A 26 4.43 -15.73 -0.64
C GLU A 26 5.12 -14.41 -0.30
N ARG A 27 6.08 -14.46 0.64
CA ARG A 27 6.91 -13.33 1.08
C ARG A 27 8.36 -13.80 1.19
N PRO A 28 9.05 -14.02 0.05
CA PRO A 28 10.42 -14.55 0.05
C PRO A 28 11.40 -13.57 0.71
N HIS A 29 11.06 -12.29 0.76
CA HIS A 29 11.84 -11.24 1.40
C HIS A 29 11.74 -11.25 2.93
N GLY A 30 10.81 -12.01 3.51
CA GLY A 30 10.68 -12.12 4.98
C GLY A 30 10.23 -10.82 5.65
N ILE A 31 9.44 -9.99 4.95
CA ILE A 31 8.95 -8.72 5.48
C ILE A 31 7.43 -8.66 5.33
N ARG A 32 6.76 -8.32 6.42
CA ARG A 32 5.35 -7.93 6.44
C ARG A 32 5.27 -6.43 6.63
N TYR A 33 4.45 -5.73 5.86
CA TYR A 33 4.31 -4.29 5.97
C TYR A 33 2.86 -3.81 5.80
N ASN A 34 2.60 -2.62 6.33
CA ASN A 34 1.37 -1.86 6.19
C ASN A 34 1.72 -0.36 6.19
N LEU A 35 1.66 0.26 5.01
CA LEU A 35 1.96 1.67 4.76
C LEU A 35 0.64 2.32 4.36
N THR A 36 0.18 3.34 5.07
CA THR A 36 -1.12 3.96 4.81
C THR A 36 -1.05 5.47 4.90
N LEU A 37 -1.81 6.14 4.04
CA LEU A 37 -2.07 7.57 4.05
C LEU A 37 -3.54 7.80 4.41
N HIS A 38 -3.74 8.76 5.30
CA HIS A 38 -5.04 9.16 5.81
C HIS A 38 -5.22 10.67 5.67
N ASN A 39 -6.47 11.09 5.51
CA ASN A 39 -6.84 12.50 5.54
C ASN A 39 -7.19 12.97 6.96
N LYS A 40 -7.53 14.26 7.09
CA LYS A 40 -7.93 14.90 8.36
C LYS A 40 -9.16 14.29 9.05
N TYR A 41 -9.93 13.47 8.33
CA TYR A 41 -11.10 12.74 8.86
C TYR A 41 -10.76 11.30 9.26
N ASN A 42 -9.47 10.93 9.30
CA ASN A 42 -8.98 9.57 9.53
C ASN A 42 -9.47 8.54 8.50
N THR A 43 -9.81 9.00 7.30
CA THR A 43 -10.16 8.12 6.19
C THR A 43 -8.89 7.73 5.44
N ARG A 44 -8.65 6.42 5.30
CA ARG A 44 -7.58 5.90 4.44
C ARG A 44 -7.86 6.25 2.99
N ILE A 45 -6.96 7.02 2.39
CA ILE A 45 -7.05 7.46 0.99
C ILE A 45 -6.05 6.75 0.09
N PHE A 46 -4.95 6.25 0.65
CA PHE A 46 -3.94 5.50 -0.08
C PHE A 46 -3.21 4.52 0.83
N GLY A 47 -2.63 3.45 0.28
CA GLY A 47 -1.78 2.56 1.07
C GLY A 47 -1.25 1.34 0.32
N TYR A 48 -0.17 0.78 0.88
CA TYR A 48 0.44 -0.48 0.50
C TYR A 48 0.38 -1.45 1.68
N ASP A 49 -0.13 -2.64 1.45
CA ASP A 49 -0.03 -3.70 2.44
C ASP A 49 0.19 -5.05 1.78
N ASN A 50 0.83 -5.95 2.52
CA ASN A 50 1.05 -7.33 2.10
C ASN A 50 0.46 -8.36 3.07
N ALA A 51 -0.59 -7.93 3.79
CA ALA A 51 -1.24 -8.71 4.82
C ALA A 51 -2.22 -9.74 4.24
N HIS A 52 -2.80 -9.48 3.06
CA HIS A 52 -3.79 -10.35 2.41
C HIS A 52 -3.55 -10.49 0.90
N ALA A 53 -3.72 -11.70 0.36
CA ALA A 53 -3.75 -11.93 -1.09
C ALA A 53 -5.02 -11.31 -1.71
N VAL A 54 -4.89 -10.49 -2.74
CA VAL A 54 -6.05 -10.12 -3.55
C VAL A 54 -6.41 -11.32 -4.41
N LYS A 55 -7.66 -11.77 -4.29
CA LYS A 55 -8.20 -12.76 -5.21
C LYS A 55 -8.16 -12.16 -6.62
N ALA A 56 -7.36 -12.76 -7.50
CA ALA A 56 -7.34 -12.41 -8.92
C ALA A 56 -8.79 -12.29 -9.47
N PRO A 57 -9.10 -11.26 -10.27
CA PRO A 57 -10.43 -11.11 -10.84
C PRO A 57 -10.81 -12.36 -11.62
N LYS A 58 -12.04 -12.85 -11.43
CA LYS A 58 -12.61 -14.13 -11.95
C LYS A 58 -12.59 -14.32 -13.48
N LYS A 59 -11.92 -13.46 -14.26
CA LYS A 59 -11.93 -13.46 -15.73
C LYS A 59 -10.62 -13.87 -16.41
N SER A 60 -9.64 -14.43 -15.71
CA SER A 60 -8.48 -15.05 -16.37
C SER A 60 -8.65 -16.57 -16.41
N LYS A 61 -9.16 -17.08 -17.54
CA LYS A 61 -8.98 -18.49 -17.91
C LYS A 61 -7.51 -18.63 -18.31
N PHE A 62 -6.78 -19.54 -17.66
CA PHE A 62 -5.35 -19.81 -17.86
C PHE A 62 -4.36 -18.79 -17.26
N SER A 63 -3.87 -19.07 -16.07
CA SER A 63 -2.47 -18.87 -15.65
C SER A 63 -2.32 -19.37 -14.21
N GLY A 64 -1.21 -20.02 -13.89
CA GLY A 64 -0.97 -20.59 -12.56
C GLY A 64 -1.25 -19.59 -11.45
N LYS A 65 -1.89 -20.05 -10.38
CA LYS A 65 -2.23 -19.26 -9.18
C LYS A 65 -0.96 -18.58 -8.61
N ARG A 66 -0.66 -17.38 -9.08
CA ARG A 66 0.11 -16.39 -8.35
C ARG A 66 -0.89 -15.61 -7.51
N TYR A 67 -0.88 -15.89 -6.22
CA TYR A 67 -1.50 -15.02 -5.25
C TYR A 67 -0.48 -13.89 -5.08
N ASP A 68 -0.69 -12.78 -5.77
CA ASP A 68 0.09 -11.58 -5.49
C ASP A 68 -0.38 -11.09 -4.11
N TYR A 69 0.58 -10.88 -3.21
CA TYR A 69 0.32 -10.50 -1.81
C TYR A 69 0.49 -9.01 -1.60
N ASP A 70 1.35 -8.37 -2.37
CA ASP A 70 1.61 -6.94 -2.26
C ASP A 70 0.59 -6.18 -3.12
N HIS A 71 -0.06 -5.16 -2.54
CA HIS A 71 -1.10 -4.39 -3.24
C HIS A 71 -1.00 -2.90 -2.99
N VAL A 72 -1.49 -2.11 -3.95
CA VAL A 72 -1.69 -0.66 -3.86
C VAL A 72 -3.17 -0.36 -3.87
N HIS A 73 -3.65 0.39 -2.88
CA HIS A 73 -5.01 0.92 -2.85
C HIS A 73 -4.99 2.41 -3.19
N LYS A 74 -5.68 2.82 -4.26
CA LYS A 74 -5.80 4.23 -4.66
C LYS A 74 -7.04 4.95 -4.11
N SER A 75 -7.91 4.23 -3.38
CA SER A 75 -9.05 4.81 -2.64
C SER A 75 -9.61 3.84 -1.60
N ALA A 76 -10.46 4.31 -0.70
CA ALA A 76 -11.13 3.48 0.32
C ALA A 76 -12.02 2.37 -0.27
N VAL A 77 -12.49 2.52 -1.50
CA VAL A 77 -13.34 1.56 -2.24
C VAL A 77 -12.55 0.72 -3.24
N ASP A 78 -11.25 0.99 -3.40
CA ASP A 78 -10.41 0.28 -4.34
C ASP A 78 -10.08 -1.13 -3.84
N LYS A 79 -10.18 -2.12 -4.73
CA LYS A 79 -9.97 -3.54 -4.40
C LYS A 79 -8.49 -3.91 -4.25
N GLY A 80 -7.57 -2.99 -4.53
CA GLY A 80 -6.14 -3.22 -4.52
C GLY A 80 -5.66 -3.68 -5.90
N THR A 81 -4.63 -3.02 -6.41
CA THR A 81 -3.89 -3.46 -7.61
C THR A 81 -2.63 -4.20 -7.16
N PRO A 82 -2.25 -5.33 -7.77
CA PRO A 82 -0.98 -5.99 -7.46
C PRO A 82 0.20 -5.02 -7.54
N TYR A 83 1.08 -5.10 -6.55
CA TYR A 83 2.36 -4.42 -6.48
C TYR A 83 3.46 -5.47 -6.64
N GLU A 84 4.49 -5.19 -7.42
CA GLU A 84 5.65 -6.08 -7.52
C GLU A 84 6.71 -5.58 -6.55
N PHE A 85 6.78 -6.19 -5.36
CA PHE A 85 7.82 -5.84 -4.41
C PHE A 85 9.20 -6.16 -4.99
N SER A 86 10.06 -5.14 -5.02
CA SER A 86 11.45 -5.27 -5.46
C SER A 86 12.37 -5.29 -4.24
N ASP A 87 12.34 -4.21 -3.45
CA ASP A 87 13.11 -4.03 -2.23
C ASP A 87 12.46 -2.97 -1.34
N CYS A 88 12.95 -2.83 -0.10
CA CYS A 88 12.39 -1.89 0.88
C CYS A 88 12.57 -0.41 0.49
N TYR A 89 13.67 -0.08 -0.20
CA TYR A 89 13.94 1.28 -0.62
C TYR A 89 12.93 1.71 -1.69
N THR A 90 12.72 0.86 -2.70
CA THR A 90 11.74 1.04 -3.75
C THR A 90 10.31 1.11 -3.18
N LEU A 91 9.96 0.24 -2.23
CA LEU A 91 8.66 0.28 -1.54
C LEU A 91 8.40 1.65 -0.88
N LEU A 92 9.38 2.18 -0.15
CA LEU A 92 9.24 3.48 0.52
C LEU A 92 9.17 4.62 -0.50
N GLN A 93 10.02 4.59 -1.53
CA GLN A 93 10.02 5.60 -2.59
C GLN A 93 8.68 5.64 -3.33
N ASP A 94 8.14 4.49 -3.71
CA ASP A 94 6.85 4.36 -4.37
C ASP A 94 5.70 4.80 -3.46
N PHE A 95 5.79 4.49 -2.16
CA PHE A 95 4.81 4.95 -1.18
C PHE A 95 4.75 6.47 -1.10
N PHE A 96 5.89 7.15 -0.90
CA PHE A 96 5.91 8.60 -0.78
C PHE A 96 5.54 9.31 -2.10
N SER A 97 6.01 8.78 -3.24
CA SER A 97 5.57 9.25 -4.56
C SER A 97 4.05 9.13 -4.72
N GLY A 98 3.48 7.99 -4.32
CA GLY A 98 2.03 7.77 -4.33
C GLY A 98 1.26 8.67 -3.36
N VAL A 99 1.85 9.02 -2.22
CA VAL A 99 1.28 10.02 -1.29
C VAL A 99 1.14 11.37 -1.97
N ASP A 100 2.21 11.87 -2.59
CA ASP A 100 2.23 13.18 -3.24
C ASP A 100 1.21 13.22 -4.40
N VAL A 101 1.21 12.20 -5.26
CA VAL A 101 0.26 12.09 -6.38
C VAL A 101 -1.20 12.01 -5.88
N THR A 102 -1.44 11.29 -4.78
CA THR A 102 -2.80 11.16 -4.22
C THR A 102 -3.29 12.49 -3.66
N ILE A 103 -2.46 13.21 -2.89
CA ILE A 103 -2.81 14.52 -2.34
C ILE A 103 -3.05 15.51 -3.48
N GLU A 104 -2.17 15.56 -4.48
CA GLU A 104 -2.34 16.44 -5.65
C GLU A 104 -3.64 16.13 -6.40
N ALA A 105 -3.99 14.85 -6.59
CA ALA A 105 -5.22 14.46 -7.26
C ALA A 105 -6.49 14.82 -6.45
N ILE A 106 -6.43 14.83 -5.12
CA ILE A 106 -7.56 15.21 -4.25
C ILE A 106 -7.72 16.73 -4.23
N GLU A 107 -6.64 17.47 -3.97
CA GLU A 107 -6.66 18.92 -3.87
C GLU A 107 -6.86 19.59 -5.25
N GLY A 108 -6.27 19.03 -6.31
CA GLY A 108 -6.41 19.51 -7.68
C GLY A 108 -7.79 19.31 -8.29
N ARG A 109 -8.60 18.38 -7.76
CA ARG A 109 -10.02 18.20 -8.15
C ARG A 109 -10.96 19.23 -7.52
N GLY A 110 -10.47 20.03 -6.58
CA GLY A 110 -11.23 21.11 -5.93
C GLY A 110 -11.10 22.49 -6.61
N LYS A 111 -10.33 22.60 -7.70
CA LYS A 111 -10.20 23.82 -8.51
C LYS A 111 -11.16 23.82 -9.71
#